data_AF-A0A2N1RME7-F1
#
_entry.id   AF-A0A2N1RME7-F1
#
_cell.length_a   1.000
_cell.length_b   1.000
_cell.length_c   1.000
_cell.angle_alpha   90.00
_cell.angle_beta   90.00
_cell.angle_gamma   90.00
#
_symmetry.space_group_name_H-M   'P 1'
#
loop_
_entity.id
_entity.type
_entity.pdbx_description
1 polymer ?
#
loop_
_entity_poly.entity_id
_entity_poly.type
_entity_poly.pdbx_seq_one_letter_code
_entity_poly.pdbx_strand_id
1 'polypeptide(L)' 'GVTEGTIEAKNLKLIGEVPDELLEESFVRSKMERDRQRLIDMMNYAKSSECRRELIYKYFGLGMTECGNCDNCRAWE' A
#
# COMPACT_ATOMS: atom_id res chain seq x y z
N GLY A 1 -13.65 8.48 -13.18
CA GLY A 1 -14.29 8.25 -11.86
C GLY A 1 -15.78 8.50 -12.00
N VAL A 2 -16.59 8.00 -11.09
CA VAL A 2 -18.06 8.18 -11.15
C VAL A 2 -18.55 9.52 -10.61
N THR A 3 -17.63 10.34 -10.10
CA THR A 3 -17.88 11.66 -9.54
C THR A 3 -17.15 12.76 -10.31
N GLU A 4 -17.78 13.94 -10.43
CA GLU A 4 -17.14 15.21 -10.80
C GLU A 4 -17.22 16.22 -9.65
N GLY A 5 -16.43 17.29 -9.74
CA GLY A 5 -16.41 18.37 -8.76
C GLY A 5 -15.35 18.19 -7.69
N THR A 6 -15.44 18.98 -6.63
CA THR A 6 -14.45 19.03 -5.54
C THR A 6 -15.15 19.08 -4.19
N ILE A 7 -14.47 18.59 -3.16
CA ILE A 7 -14.99 18.60 -1.79
C ILE A 7 -15.02 20.04 -1.25
N GLU A 8 -14.00 20.83 -1.58
CA GLU A 8 -13.80 22.21 -1.15
C GLU A 8 -14.93 23.11 -1.65
N ALA A 9 -15.32 22.97 -2.92
CA ALA A 9 -16.44 23.72 -3.50
C ALA A 9 -17.81 23.12 -3.20
N LYS A 10 -17.86 21.99 -2.47
CA LYS A 10 -19.09 21.25 -2.13
C LYS A 10 -20.01 20.98 -3.33
N ASN A 11 -19.42 20.76 -4.50
CA ASN A 11 -20.13 20.60 -5.77
C ASN A 11 -19.95 19.21 -6.37
N LEU A 12 -19.69 18.20 -5.52
CA LEU A 12 -19.58 16.81 -5.96
C LEU A 12 -20.89 16.34 -6.57
N LYS A 13 -20.82 15.80 -7.79
CA LYS A 13 -21.95 15.20 -8.49
C LYS A 13 -21.59 13.81 -8.98
N LEU A 14 -22.57 12.91 -8.99
CA LEU A 14 -22.46 11.63 -9.68
C LEU A 14 -22.69 11.86 -11.18
N ILE A 15 -21.74 11.40 -11.99
CA ILE A 15 -21.77 11.52 -13.46
C ILE A 15 -21.88 10.18 -14.16
N GLY A 16 -21.85 9.08 -13.41
CA GLY A 16 -21.94 7.74 -13.95
C GLY A 16 -22.29 6.72 -12.89
N GLU A 17 -22.56 5.50 -13.35
CA GLU A 17 -22.83 4.36 -12.50
C GLU A 17 -21.52 3.73 -12.01
N VAL A 18 -21.57 3.15 -10.82
CA VAL A 18 -20.45 2.40 -10.26
C VAL A 18 -20.28 1.13 -11.09
N PRO A 19 -19.07 0.80 -11.58
CA PRO A 19 -18.84 -0.44 -12.31
C PRO A 19 -19.28 -1.66 -11.49
N ASP A 20 -19.98 -2.60 -12.13
CA ASP A 20 -20.50 -3.81 -11.48
C ASP A 20 -19.39 -4.63 -10.82
N GLU A 21 -18.18 -4.68 -11.42
CA GLU A 21 -16.99 -5.31 -10.83
C GLU A 21 -16.67 -4.80 -9.42
N LEU A 22 -16.92 -3.52 -9.12
CA LEU A 22 -16.67 -2.97 -7.78
C LEU A 22 -17.75 -3.35 -6.76
N LEU A 23 -18.88 -3.86 -7.22
CA LEU A 23 -20.00 -4.35 -6.41
C LEU A 23 -19.93 -5.87 -6.21
N GLU A 24 -19.15 -6.58 -7.03
CA GLU A 24 -18.96 -8.02 -6.88
C GLU A 24 -18.29 -8.39 -5.55
N GLU A 25 -18.93 -9.28 -4.80
CA GLU A 25 -18.44 -9.71 -3.48
C GLU A 25 -17.04 -10.34 -3.57
N SER A 26 -16.76 -11.11 -4.63
CA SER A 26 -15.46 -11.70 -4.92
C SER A 26 -14.36 -10.65 -5.06
N PHE A 27 -14.63 -9.58 -5.81
CA PHE A 27 -13.72 -8.46 -6.01
C PHE A 27 -13.46 -7.71 -4.70
N VAL A 28 -14.51 -7.37 -3.96
CA VAL A 28 -14.42 -6.69 -2.66
C VAL A 28 -13.58 -7.51 -1.69
N ARG A 29 -13.86 -8.82 -1.58
CA ARG A 29 -13.12 -9.74 -0.70
C ARG A 29 -11.65 -9.84 -1.10
N SER A 30 -11.36 -9.98 -2.39
CA SER A 30 -10.00 -10.05 -2.92
C SER A 30 -9.22 -8.76 -2.66
N LYS A 31 -9.87 -7.59 -2.78
CA LYS A 31 -9.29 -6.29 -2.44
C LYS A 31 -8.96 -6.21 -0.94
N MET A 32 -9.90 -6.58 -0.08
CA MET A 32 -9.69 -6.58 1.37
C MET A 32 -8.49 -7.44 1.78
N GLU A 33 -8.32 -8.62 1.17
CA GLU A 33 -7.19 -9.49 1.47
C GLU A 33 -5.85 -8.87 1.04
N ARG A 34 -5.79 -8.29 -0.16
CA ARG A 34 -4.60 -7.57 -0.63
C ARG A 34 -4.25 -6.39 0.29
N ASP A 35 -5.24 -5.62 0.70
CA ASP A 35 -5.03 -4.47 1.57
C ASP A 35 -4.60 -4.91 2.99
N ARG A 36 -5.14 -6.02 3.50
CA ARG A 36 -4.69 -6.64 4.75
C ARG A 36 -3.24 -7.08 4.68
N GLN A 37 -2.82 -7.73 3.58
CA GLN A 37 -1.45 -8.15 3.38
C GLN A 37 -0.50 -6.94 3.34
N ARG A 38 -0.86 -5.88 2.62
CA ARG A 38 -0.07 -4.63 2.57
C ARG A 38 0.10 -4.00 3.95
N LEU A 39 -0.94 -4.01 4.78
CA LEU A 39 -0.85 -3.51 6.15
C LEU A 39 0.12 -4.36 6.99
N ILE A 40 0.09 -5.68 6.85
CA ILE A 40 1.04 -6.58 7.52
C ILE A 40 2.47 -6.27 7.07
N ASP A 41 2.70 -6.09 5.77
CA ASP A 41 4.03 -5.76 5.22
C ASP A 41 4.55 -4.43 5.78
N MET A 42 3.70 -3.41 5.89
CA MET A 42 4.06 -2.12 6.49
C MET A 42 4.36 -2.22 7.99
N MET A 43 3.57 -3.02 8.73
CA MET A 43 3.82 -3.28 10.14
C MET A 43 5.16 -4.00 10.35
N ASN A 44 5.48 -4.96 9.49
CA ASN A 44 6.76 -5.65 9.50
C ASN A 44 7.90 -4.68 9.16
N TYR A 45 7.76 -3.84 8.14
CA TYR A 45 8.73 -2.81 7.79
C TYR A 45 9.01 -1.84 8.96
N ALA A 46 7.97 -1.40 9.66
CA ALA A 46 8.10 -0.46 10.77
C ALA A 46 8.78 -1.10 12.00
N LYS A 47 8.49 -2.37 12.29
CA LYS A 47 8.97 -3.08 13.49
C LYS A 47 10.27 -3.85 13.30
N SER A 48 10.70 -4.09 12.06
CA SER A 48 11.88 -4.88 11.77
C SER A 48 13.17 -4.17 12.18
N SER A 49 14.14 -4.95 12.64
CA SER A 49 15.54 -4.55 12.84
C SER A 49 16.44 -4.86 11.64
N GLU A 50 15.90 -5.44 10.57
CA GLU A 50 16.61 -5.75 9.32
C GLU A 50 16.88 -4.47 8.50
N CYS A 51 17.73 -4.56 7.47
CA CYS A 51 17.99 -3.46 6.55
C CYS A 51 16.68 -2.94 5.90
N ARG A 52 16.34 -1.67 6.12
CA ARG A 52 15.10 -1.08 5.58
C ARG A 52 15.00 -1.15 4.05
N ARG A 53 16.12 -0.95 3.34
CA ARG A 53 16.11 -1.01 1.87
C ARG A 53 15.90 -2.43 1.35
N GLU A 54 16.46 -3.42 2.02
CA GLU A 54 16.22 -4.82 1.66
C GLU A 54 14.73 -5.18 1.75
N LEU A 55 14.06 -4.76 2.84
CA LEU A 55 12.63 -4.95 3.00
C LEU A 55 11.79 -4.27 1.90
N ILE A 56 12.16 -3.04 1.49
CA ILE A 56 11.49 -2.34 0.38
C ILE A 56 11.70 -3.09 -0.93
N TYR A 57 12.91 -3.56 -1.22
CA TYR A 57 13.19 -4.31 -2.44
C TYR A 57 12.41 -5.63 -2.46
N LYS A 58 12.38 -6.35 -1.35
CA LYS A 58 11.62 -7.59 -1.18
C LYS A 58 10.13 -7.37 -1.42
N TYR A 59 9.56 -6.27 -0.93
CA TYR A 59 8.15 -5.91 -1.17
C TYR A 59 7.84 -5.78 -2.67
N PHE A 60 8.77 -5.24 -3.47
CA PHE A 60 8.64 -5.15 -4.92
C PHE A 60 9.16 -6.39 -5.68
N GLY A 61 9.48 -7.48 -4.99
CA GLY A 61 9.96 -8.73 -5.60
C GLY A 61 11.41 -8.67 -6.11
N LEU A 62 12.20 -7.71 -5.61
CA LEU A 62 13.60 -7.53 -5.96
C LEU A 62 14.52 -8.08 -4.86
N GLY A 63 15.68 -8.60 -5.26
CA GLY A 63 16.75 -8.98 -4.34
C GLY A 63 17.71 -7.81 -4.10
N MET A 64 18.17 -7.65 -2.86
CA MET A 64 19.16 -6.66 -2.49
C MET A 64 19.96 -7.16 -1.28
N THR A 65 21.26 -6.88 -1.24
CA THR A 65 22.10 -7.07 -0.05
C THR A 65 21.98 -5.88 0.89
N GLU A 66 22.37 -6.02 2.16
CA GLU A 66 22.35 -4.92 3.13
C GLU A 66 22.92 -3.61 2.58
N CYS A 67 22.24 -2.50 2.88
CA CYS A 67 22.54 -1.23 2.24
C CYS A 67 23.62 -0.40 2.95
N GLY A 68 23.98 -0.76 4.18
CA GLY A 68 24.94 -0.04 5.04
C GLY A 68 24.57 1.41 5.38
N ASN A 69 23.36 1.87 5.04
CA ASN A 69 23.05 3.31 5.02
C ASN A 69 21.58 3.63 5.35
N CYS A 70 20.88 2.72 6.03
CA CYS A 70 19.63 3.03 6.72
C CYS A 70 19.86 3.10 8.23
N ASP A 71 18.89 3.64 8.96
CA ASP A 71 18.89 3.70 10.43
C ASP A 71 19.15 2.33 11.07
N ASN A 72 18.51 1.26 10.59
CA ASN A 72 18.75 -0.08 11.13
C ASN A 72 20.18 -0.59 10.86
N CYS A 73 20.78 -0.30 9.70
CA CYS A 73 22.18 -0.68 9.43
C CYS A 73 23.17 0.13 10.29
N ARG A 74 22.87 1.42 10.53
CA ARG A 74 23.71 2.33 11.30
C ARG A 74 23.55 2.17 12.81
N ALA A 75 22.50 1.51 13.27
CA ALA A 75 22.26 1.26 14.69
C ALA A 75 23.26 0.27 15.32
N TRP A 76 24.05 -0.43 14.50
CA TRP A 76 25.05 -1.41 14.92
C TRP A 76 26.50 -0.90 14.84
N GLU A 77 26.71 0.39 14.57
CA GLU A 77 28.01 1.10 14.68
C GLU A 77 28.22 1.69 16.07
#